data_AF-A0A1X7NNK5-F1
#
_entry.id   AF-A0A1X7NNK5-F1
#
_cell.length_a   1.000
_cell.length_b   1.000
_cell.length_c   1.000
_cell.angle_alpha   90.00
_cell.angle_beta   90.00
_cell.angle_gamma   90.00
#
_symmetry.space_group_name_H-M   'P 1'
#
loop_
_entity.id
_entity.type
_entity.pdbx_description
1 polymer ?
#
loop_
_entity_poly.entity_id
_entity_poly.type
_entity_poly.pdbx_seq_one_letter_code
_entity_poly.pdbx_strand_id
1 'polypeptide(L)' 'MTTWLPTLRTATPQEGYELAVKLSRVAIKMTQPDAEVREKLRPVYAEDADALIASSQIVATHFATVAAANDYWKATT' A
#
# COMPACT_ATOMS: atom_id res chain seq x y z
N MET A 1 -16.77 11.41 9.23
CA MET A 1 -15.43 10.87 8.89
C MET A 1 -15.30 10.87 7.39
N THR A 2 -14.18 11.34 6.84
CA THR A 2 -13.93 11.29 5.40
C THR A 2 -13.58 9.86 4.98
N THR A 3 -14.25 9.35 3.95
CA THR A 3 -13.93 8.03 3.37
C THR A 3 -12.55 8.10 2.71
N TRP A 4 -11.56 7.40 3.28
CA TRP A 4 -10.17 7.48 2.82
C TRP A 4 -9.86 6.55 1.63
N LEU A 5 -10.66 5.50 1.46
CA LEU A 5 -10.59 4.50 0.38
C LEU A 5 -11.94 4.41 -0.35
N PRO A 6 -12.27 5.38 -1.22
CA PRO A 6 -13.56 5.40 -1.89
C PRO A 6 -13.66 4.38 -3.05
N THR A 7 -12.53 3.95 -3.62
CA THR A 7 -12.50 3.03 -4.77
C THR A 7 -11.15 2.30 -4.86
N LEU A 8 -11.15 1.15 -5.53
CA LEU A 8 -9.93 0.47 -5.99
C LEU A 8 -9.58 0.78 -7.45
N ARG A 9 -10.43 1.55 -8.16
CA ARG A 9 -10.20 1.95 -9.54
C ARG A 9 -9.15 3.04 -9.62
N THR A 10 -8.20 2.90 -10.54
CA THR A 10 -7.08 3.82 -10.79
C THR A 10 -6.88 3.95 -12.31
N ALA A 11 -6.46 5.12 -12.79
CA ALA A 11 -6.38 5.37 -14.23
C ALA A 11 -5.16 4.68 -14.86
N THR A 12 -4.09 4.48 -14.09
CA THR A 12 -2.83 3.93 -14.60
C THR A 12 -2.25 2.86 -13.65
N PRO A 13 -1.37 1.97 -14.15
CA PRO A 13 -0.65 1.04 -13.30
C PRO A 13 0.15 1.71 -12.18
N GLN A 14 0.73 2.89 -12.45
CA GLN A 14 1.48 3.66 -11.46
C GLN A 14 0.58 4.11 -10.30
N GLU A 15 -0.57 4.73 -10.60
CA GLU A 15 -1.56 5.09 -9.59
C GLU A 15 -2.05 3.87 -8.81
N GLY A 16 -2.20 2.72 -9.48
CA GLY A 16 -2.50 1.44 -8.85
C GLY A 16 -1.45 1.01 -7.82
N TYR A 17 -0.17 1.17 -8.16
CA TYR A 17 0.93 0.86 -7.25
C TYR A 17 0.99 1.83 -6.06
N GLU A 18 0.80 3.13 -6.31
CA GLU A 18 0.70 4.14 -5.26
C GLU A 18 -0.47 3.85 -4.30
N LEU A 19 -1.62 3.40 -4.83
CA LEU A 19 -2.74 2.95 -4.03
C LEU A 19 -2.37 1.71 -3.18
N ALA A 20 -1.69 0.72 -3.75
CA ALA A 20 -1.24 -0.47 -3.02
C ALA A 20 -0.28 -0.13 -1.86
N VAL A 21 0.64 0.82 -2.09
CA VAL A 21 1.52 1.36 -1.03
C VAL A 21 0.69 2.04 0.06
N LYS A 22 -0.30 2.86 -0.32
CA LYS A 22 -1.19 3.52 0.64
C LYS A 22 -1.98 2.51 1.47
N LEU A 23 -2.55 1.47 0.86
CA LEU A 23 -3.26 0.40 1.57
C LEU A 23 -2.37 -0.25 2.64
N SER A 24 -1.14 -0.61 2.25
CA SER A 24 -0.14 -1.22 3.14
C SER A 24 0.16 -0.33 4.35
N ARG A 25 0.38 0.97 4.12
CA ARG A 25 0.69 1.94 5.19
C ARG A 25 -0.51 2.22 6.10
N VAL A 26 -1.72 2.24 5.56
CA VAL A 26 -2.94 2.49 6.34
C VAL A 26 -3.25 1.31 7.26
N ALA A 27 -2.99 0.07 6.84
CA ALA A 27 -3.10 -1.09 7.73
C ALA A 27 -2.24 -0.93 8.99
N ILE A 28 -0.97 -0.53 8.85
CA ILE A 28 -0.08 -0.24 9.98
C ILE A 28 -0.64 0.89 10.86
N LYS A 29 -1.15 1.97 10.25
CA LYS A 29 -1.76 3.10 10.99
C LYS A 29 -3.02 2.67 11.76
N MET A 30 -3.81 1.74 11.24
CA MET A 30 -5.01 1.23 11.91
C MET A 30 -4.66 0.30 13.08
N THR A 31 -3.65 -0.55 12.91
CA THR A 31 -3.19 -1.46 13.97
C THR A 31 -2.48 -0.72 15.11
N GLN A 32 -1.64 0.26 14.77
CA GLN A 32 -0.95 1.12 15.73
C GLN A 32 -1.35 2.57 15.47
N PRO A 33 -2.36 3.13 16.16
CA PRO A 33 -2.86 4.48 15.91
C PRO A 33 -1.94 5.59 16.43
N ASP A 34 -1.07 5.31 17.40
CA ASP A 34 -0.12 6.29 17.95
C ASP A 34 0.98 6.63 16.94
N ALA A 35 1.09 7.91 16.59
CA ALA A 35 2.11 8.40 15.66
C ALA A 35 3.52 8.35 16.25
N GLU A 36 3.69 8.65 17.53
CA GLU A 36 4.99 8.66 18.18
C GLU A 36 5.58 7.25 18.24
N VAL A 37 4.75 6.24 18.50
CA VAL A 37 5.18 4.83 18.45
C VAL A 37 5.63 4.45 17.04
N ARG A 38 4.89 4.85 15.99
CA ARG A 38 5.29 4.54 14.60
C ARG A 38 6.59 5.23 14.20
N GLU A 39 6.81 6.48 14.63
CA GLU A 39 8.07 7.20 14.39
C GLU A 39 9.24 6.49 15.08
N LYS A 40 9.07 6.02 16.33
CA LYS A 40 10.09 5.25 17.05
C LYS A 40 10.44 3.93 16.35
N LEU A 41 9.46 3.28 15.70
CA LEU A 41 9.67 2.03 14.97
C LEU A 41 10.27 2.23 13.57
N ARG A 42 10.13 3.42 12.97
CA ARG A 42 10.55 3.67 11.58
C ARG A 42 12.03 3.38 11.33
N PRO A 43 12.99 3.84 12.15
CA PRO A 43 14.40 3.55 11.94
C PRO A 43 14.73 2.06 12.00
N VAL A 44 14.01 1.30 12.86
CA VAL A 44 14.27 -0.14 13.08
C VAL A 44 14.10 -0.92 11.79
N TYR A 45 13.02 -0.68 11.05
CA TYR A 45 12.75 -1.45 9.82
C TYR A 45 13.21 -0.75 8.54
N ALA A 46 13.55 0.55 8.59
CA ALA A 46 13.98 1.29 7.41
C ALA A 46 15.41 0.92 6.95
N GLU A 47 16.24 0.43 7.87
CA GLU A 47 17.62 -0.01 7.59
C GLU A 47 17.78 -1.54 7.61
N ASP A 48 16.68 -2.27 7.83
CA ASP A 48 16.66 -3.74 7.88
C ASP A 48 16.28 -4.33 6.51
N ALA A 49 17.17 -5.13 5.93
CA ALA A 49 16.97 -5.70 4.59
C ALA A 49 15.76 -6.66 4.52
N ASP A 50 15.56 -7.49 5.54
CA ASP A 50 14.44 -8.44 5.58
C ASP A 50 13.12 -7.69 5.71
N ALA A 51 13.09 -6.60 6.49
CA ALA A 51 11.91 -5.76 6.63
C ALA A 51 11.59 -4.97 5.37
N LEU A 52 12.60 -4.52 4.61
CA LEU A 52 12.42 -3.88 3.31
C LEU A 52 11.85 -4.87 2.28
N ILE A 53 12.37 -6.11 2.23
CA ILE A 53 11.86 -7.19 1.37
C ILE A 53 10.41 -7.54 1.76
N ALA A 54 10.14 -7.70 3.07
CA ALA A 54 8.79 -7.98 3.57
C ALA A 54 7.80 -6.87 3.21
N SER A 55 8.23 -5.60 3.34
CA SER A 55 7.42 -4.44 2.93
C SER A 55 7.08 -4.49 1.45
N SER A 56 8.04 -4.86 0.59
CA SER A 56 7.80 -5.04 -0.85
C SER A 56 6.78 -6.14 -1.13
N GLN A 57 6.87 -7.28 -0.44
CA GLN A 57 5.93 -8.40 -0.60
C GLN A 57 4.49 -8.02 -0.21
N ILE A 58 4.32 -7.23 0.84
CA ILE A 58 3.00 -6.74 1.26
C ILE A 58 2.40 -5.83 0.17
N VAL A 59 3.20 -4.89 -0.35
CA VAL A 59 2.77 -4.01 -1.45
C VAL A 59 2.42 -4.81 -2.68
N ALA A 60 3.21 -5.83 -3.04
CA ALA A 60 2.94 -6.71 -4.17
C ALA A 60 1.58 -7.43 -4.03
N THR A 61 1.23 -7.88 -2.83
CA THR A 61 -0.05 -8.54 -2.54
C THR A 61 -1.23 -7.58 -2.74
N HIS A 62 -1.11 -6.34 -2.24
CA HIS A 62 -2.12 -5.32 -2.49
C HIS A 62 -2.19 -4.90 -3.96
N PHE A 63 -1.05 -4.79 -4.64
CA PHE A 63 -0.99 -4.42 -6.05
C PHE A 63 -1.65 -5.48 -6.94
N ALA A 64 -1.48 -6.78 -6.63
CA ALA A 64 -2.21 -7.84 -7.32
C ALA A 64 -3.73 -7.65 -7.23
N THR A 65 -4.24 -7.28 -6.05
CA THR A 65 -5.66 -6.98 -5.83
C THR A 65 -6.11 -5.75 -6.61
N VAL A 66 -5.33 -4.65 -6.56
CA VAL A 66 -5.64 -3.41 -7.28
C VAL A 66 -5.59 -3.63 -8.79
N ALA A 67 -4.60 -4.35 -9.31
CA ALA A 67 -4.47 -4.67 -10.73
C ALA A 67 -5.67 -5.49 -11.22
N ALA A 68 -6.08 -6.53 -10.48
CA ALA A 68 -7.27 -7.31 -10.80
C ALA A 68 -8.54 -6.43 -10.79
N ALA A 69 -8.66 -5.53 -9.81
CA ALA A 69 -9.77 -4.57 -9.73
C ALA A 69 -9.77 -3.56 -10.89
N ASN A 70 -8.68 -3.41 -11.66
CA ASN A 70 -8.55 -2.51 -12.81
C ASN A 70 -8.47 -3.27 -14.15
N ASP A 71 -8.80 -4.57 -14.17
CA ASP A 71 -8.59 -5.46 -15.33
C ASP A 71 -7.21 -5.27 -15.98
N TYR A 72 -6.19 -5.13 -15.12
CA TYR A 72 -4.78 -4.96 -15.51
C TYR A 72 -4.52 -3.78 -16.48
N TRP A 73 -5.40 -2.77 -16.49
CA TRP A 73 -5.32 -1.61 -17.38
C TRP A 73 -5.20 -1.99 -18.87
N LYS A 74 -5.79 -3.12 -19.27
CA LYS A 74 -5.85 -3.49 -20.69
C LYS A 74 -6.51 -2.37 -21.47
N ALA A 75 -5.87 -1.94 -22.56
CA ALA A 75 -6.53 -1.07 -23.52
C ALA A 75 -7.71 -1.85 -24.12
N THR A 76 -8.93 -1.33 -23.97
CA THR A 76 -10.08 -1.84 -24.70
C THR A 76 -9.84 -1.55 -26.18
N THR A 77 -9.46 -2.58 -26.94
CA THR A 77 -9.48 -2.56 -28.41
C THR A 77 -10.90 -2.49 -28.93
#